data_AF-A0A177EPF4-F1
#
_entry.id   AF-A0A177EPF4-F1
#
_cell.length_a   1.000
_cell.length_b   1.000
_cell.length_c   1.000
_cell.angle_alpha   90.00
_cell.angle_beta   90.00
_cell.angle_gamma   90.00
#
_symmetry.space_group_name_H-M   'P 1'
#
loop_
_entity.id
_entity.type
_entity.pdbx_description
1 polymer ?
#
loop_
_entity_poly.entity_id
_entity_poly.type
_entity_poly.pdbx_seq_one_letter_code
_entity_poly.pdbx_strand_id
1 'polypeptide(L)'
;MLLSREHLISSIRSIQPTYDSLSCIIEYIMLFRSELEVILDVILKESKNSNAHTNLFIMYMLNELSVKLSSVEDSNKDQEIKNVKKALKEVLKTGRKRVDSMSAHGTPGLKKAAGVLTTKYNEMEKLLYMKPEEIKAQSAKKEAVLEKKEKQTEEANNSKEDIDEKYLDIEYLESLCKKKDKKSVMKYIKELKKIM
;
A
#
# COMPACT_ATOMS: atom_id res chain seq x y z
N MET A 1 4.18 -19.25 -19.39
CA MET A 1 2.88 -19.88 -19.11
C MET A 1 2.42 -19.40 -17.74
N LEU A 2 1.45 -18.49 -17.66
CA LEU A 2 0.82 -18.01 -16.42
C LEU A 2 0.32 -19.21 -15.60
N LEU A 3 1.03 -19.53 -14.52
CA LEU A 3 0.83 -20.76 -13.74
C LEU A 3 -0.50 -20.82 -12.97
N SER A 4 -1.32 -19.77 -13.01
CA SER A 4 -2.79 -19.87 -13.13
C SER A 4 -3.41 -18.47 -13.13
N ARG A 5 -4.14 -18.15 -14.21
CA ARG A 5 -4.92 -16.91 -14.32
C ARG A 5 -5.93 -16.78 -13.17
N GLU A 6 -6.45 -17.91 -12.71
CA GLU A 6 -7.40 -18.05 -11.61
C GLU A 6 -6.78 -17.61 -10.28
N HIS A 7 -5.52 -17.96 -10.03
CA HIS A 7 -4.80 -17.48 -8.84
C HIS A 7 -4.63 -15.97 -8.88
N LEU A 8 -4.22 -15.39 -10.02
CA LEU A 8 -4.11 -13.95 -10.18
C LEU A 8 -5.46 -13.26 -9.91
N ILE A 9 -6.55 -13.76 -10.49
CA ILE A 9 -7.90 -13.24 -10.25
C ILE A 9 -8.27 -13.31 -8.77
N SER A 10 -8.05 -14.46 -8.13
CA SER A 10 -8.34 -14.65 -6.71
C SER A 10 -7.56 -13.64 -5.85
N SER A 11 -6.26 -13.51 -6.09
CA SER A 11 -5.37 -12.60 -5.35
C SER A 11 -5.77 -11.14 -5.53
N ILE A 12 -6.20 -10.73 -6.72
CA ILE A 12 -6.71 -9.37 -6.97
C ILE A 12 -8.03 -9.13 -6.23
N ARG A 13 -8.94 -10.11 -6.20
CA ARG A 13 -10.23 -9.97 -5.50
C ARG A 13 -10.08 -9.93 -3.98
N SER A 14 -9.09 -10.62 -3.43
CA SER A 14 -8.81 -10.68 -1.99
C SER A 14 -7.68 -9.73 -1.55
N ILE A 15 -7.25 -8.80 -2.41
CA ILE A 15 -6.13 -7.91 -2.12
C ILE A 15 -6.41 -7.06 -0.88
N GLN A 16 -5.43 -6.96 0.01
CA GLN A 16 -5.49 -6.16 1.22
C GLN A 16 -4.53 -4.98 1.14
N PRO A 17 -4.80 -3.87 1.86
CA PRO A 17 -3.91 -2.70 1.90
C PRO A 17 -2.73 -2.91 2.86
N THR A 18 -2.09 -4.08 2.81
CA THR A 18 -0.90 -4.41 3.60
C THR A 18 0.29 -4.61 2.67
N TYR A 19 1.48 -4.25 3.16
CA TYR A 19 2.71 -4.42 2.37
C TYR A 19 2.90 -5.86 1.90
N ASP A 20 2.66 -6.83 2.76
CA ASP A 20 2.78 -8.26 2.43
C ASP A 20 1.81 -8.68 1.33
N SER A 21 0.53 -8.28 1.44
CA SER A 21 -0.47 -8.63 0.42
C SER A 21 -0.13 -8.03 -0.94
N LEU A 22 0.36 -6.78 -0.98
CA LEU A 22 0.76 -6.14 -2.23
C LEU A 22 2.04 -6.77 -2.79
N SER A 23 3.04 -7.00 -1.94
CA SER A 23 4.33 -7.56 -2.32
C SER A 23 4.21 -8.96 -2.89
N CYS A 24 3.40 -9.84 -2.29
CA CYS A 24 3.18 -11.19 -2.82
C CYS A 24 2.67 -11.19 -4.26
N ILE A 25 1.72 -10.30 -4.58
CA ILE A 25 1.17 -10.21 -5.94
C ILE A 25 2.20 -9.61 -6.89
N ILE A 26 2.95 -8.60 -6.44
CA ILE A 26 4.01 -7.98 -7.24
C ILE A 26 5.10 -9.00 -7.57
N GLU A 27 5.57 -9.78 -6.59
CA GLU A 27 6.54 -10.84 -6.84
C GLU A 27 6.02 -11.88 -7.82
N TYR A 28 4.75 -12.29 -7.69
CA TYR A 28 4.11 -13.16 -8.67
C TYR A 28 4.16 -12.56 -10.08
N ILE A 29 3.80 -11.29 -10.24
CA ILE A 29 3.85 -10.60 -11.53
C ILE A 29 5.29 -10.55 -12.07
N MET A 30 6.28 -10.28 -11.22
CA MET A 30 7.69 -10.23 -11.61
C MET A 30 8.23 -11.60 -12.07
N LEU A 31 7.77 -12.70 -11.48
CA LEU A 31 8.09 -14.05 -11.95
C LEU A 31 7.58 -14.34 -13.37
N PHE A 32 6.46 -13.72 -13.76
CA PHE A 32 5.83 -13.87 -15.07
C PHE A 32 5.88 -12.58 -15.89
N ARG A 33 6.96 -11.81 -15.75
CA ARG A 33 7.13 -10.50 -16.39
C ARG A 33 6.98 -10.54 -17.92
N SER A 34 7.39 -11.63 -18.57
CA SER A 34 7.20 -11.84 -20.01
C SER A 34 5.72 -11.87 -20.44
N GLU A 35 4.79 -12.07 -19.51
CA GLU A 35 3.34 -12.09 -19.73
C GLU A 35 2.65 -10.84 -19.17
N LEU A 36 3.41 -9.78 -18.85
CA LEU A 36 2.89 -8.59 -18.17
C LEU A 36 1.68 -7.97 -18.88
N GLU A 37 1.65 -7.91 -20.21
CA GLU A 37 0.49 -7.37 -20.93
C GLU A 37 -0.80 -8.17 -20.67
N VAL A 38 -0.69 -9.50 -20.68
CA VAL A 38 -1.82 -10.39 -20.37
C VAL A 38 -2.25 -10.25 -18.91
N ILE A 39 -1.28 -10.13 -17.99
CA ILE A 39 -1.53 -9.89 -16.56
C ILE A 39 -2.28 -8.57 -16.36
N LEU A 40 -1.83 -7.49 -17.00
CA LEU A 40 -2.46 -6.17 -16.91
C LEU A 40 -3.90 -6.20 -17.47
N ASP A 41 -4.14 -6.93 -18.56
CA ASP A 41 -5.48 -7.13 -19.09
C ASP A 41 -6.42 -7.86 -18.11
N VAL A 42 -5.91 -8.85 -17.36
CA VAL A 42 -6.68 -9.52 -16.29
C VAL A 42 -6.98 -8.54 -15.17
N ILE A 43 -5.99 -7.78 -14.70
CA ILE A 43 -6.17 -6.76 -13.65
C ILE A 43 -7.22 -5.72 -14.08
N LEU A 44 -7.19 -5.26 -15.33
CA LEU A 44 -8.15 -4.30 -15.89
C LEU A 44 -9.57 -4.87 -16.04
N LYS A 45 -9.71 -6.18 -16.25
CA LYS A 45 -11.02 -6.84 -16.24
C LYS A 45 -11.57 -6.95 -14.83
N GLU A 46 -10.74 -7.35 -13.88
CA GLU A 46 -11.14 -7.46 -12.48
C GLU A 46 -11.46 -6.11 -11.86
N SER A 47 -10.70 -5.06 -12.15
CA SER A 47 -10.93 -3.69 -11.66
C SER A 47 -12.34 -3.16 -11.98
N LYS A 48 -12.87 -3.50 -13.16
CA LYS A 48 -14.24 -3.15 -13.59
C LYS A 48 -15.30 -3.84 -12.75
N ASN A 49 -15.04 -5.04 -12.25
CA ASN A 49 -15.95 -5.82 -11.42
C ASN A 49 -15.77 -5.54 -9.92
N SER A 50 -14.68 -4.87 -9.54
CA SER A 50 -14.35 -4.54 -8.16
C SER A 50 -15.04 -3.27 -7.64
N ASN A 51 -15.13 -3.16 -6.31
CA ASN A 51 -15.59 -1.97 -5.61
C ASN A 51 -14.50 -0.87 -5.56
N ALA A 52 -14.83 0.29 -5.01
CA ALA A 52 -13.91 1.43 -4.94
C ALA A 52 -12.67 1.20 -4.05
N HIS A 53 -12.79 0.41 -2.98
CA HIS A 53 -11.66 0.09 -2.09
C HIS A 53 -10.67 -0.86 -2.78
N THR A 54 -11.17 -1.96 -3.36
CA THR A 54 -10.33 -2.90 -4.09
C THR A 54 -9.61 -2.21 -5.26
N ASN A 55 -10.29 -1.32 -5.98
CA ASN A 55 -9.65 -0.51 -7.02
C ASN A 55 -8.52 0.38 -6.48
N LEU A 56 -8.67 0.95 -5.28
CA LEU A 56 -7.61 1.73 -4.64
C LEU A 56 -6.39 0.85 -4.31
N PHE A 57 -6.63 -0.38 -3.85
CA PHE A 57 -5.54 -1.32 -3.53
C PHE A 57 -4.82 -1.82 -4.79
N ILE A 58 -5.57 -2.09 -5.87
CA ILE A 58 -4.99 -2.36 -7.19
C ILE A 58 -4.11 -1.19 -7.64
N MET A 59 -4.52 0.06 -7.42
CA MET A 59 -3.69 1.22 -7.75
C MET A 59 -2.40 1.27 -6.93
N TYR A 60 -2.44 0.97 -5.62
CA TYR A 60 -1.23 0.88 -4.80
C TYR A 60 -0.28 -0.20 -5.33
N MET A 61 -0.81 -1.38 -5.65
CA MET A 61 -0.04 -2.48 -6.24
C MET A 61 0.62 -2.08 -7.57
N LEU A 62 -0.13 -1.47 -8.50
CA LEU A 62 0.40 -1.05 -9.79
C LEU A 62 1.43 0.08 -9.66
N ASN A 63 1.25 0.98 -8.70
CA ASN A 63 2.23 2.02 -8.42
C ASN A 63 3.55 1.41 -7.94
N GLU A 64 3.48 0.50 -6.98
CA GLU A 64 4.65 -0.20 -6.46
C GLU A 64 5.32 -1.08 -7.52
N LEU A 65 4.54 -1.77 -8.36
CA LEU A 65 5.06 -2.50 -9.52
C LEU A 65 5.83 -1.58 -10.47
N SER A 66 5.36 -0.35 -10.72
CA SER A 66 6.08 0.63 -11.54
C SER A 66 7.42 1.03 -10.92
N VAL A 67 7.49 1.19 -9.60
CA VAL A 67 8.74 1.48 -8.88
C VAL A 67 9.69 0.30 -9.02
N LYS A 68 9.19 -0.92 -8.80
CA LYS A 68 10.00 -2.14 -8.89
C LYS A 68 10.57 -2.36 -10.29
N LEU A 69 9.75 -2.21 -11.33
CA LEU A 69 10.21 -2.30 -12.72
C LEU A 69 11.28 -1.25 -13.08
N SER A 70 11.20 -0.06 -12.47
CA SER A 70 12.19 1.02 -12.70
C SER A 70 13.59 0.64 -12.19
N SER A 71 13.66 -0.21 -11.17
CA SER A 71 14.91 -0.70 -10.58
C SER A 71 15.59 -1.82 -11.39
N VAL A 72 14.90 -2.39 -12.38
CA VAL A 72 15.43 -3.48 -13.19
C VAL A 72 16.38 -2.95 -14.27
N GLU A 73 17.47 -3.67 -14.52
CA GLU A 73 18.41 -3.40 -15.61
C GLU A 73 18.03 -4.22 -16.85
N ASP A 74 16.95 -3.81 -17.53
CA ASP A 74 16.45 -4.48 -18.73
C ASP A 74 16.02 -3.45 -19.78
N SER A 75 16.34 -3.72 -21.05
CA SER A 75 15.96 -2.91 -22.20
C SER A 75 14.45 -2.67 -22.37
N ASN A 76 13.60 -3.60 -21.91
CA ASN A 76 12.15 -3.52 -22.09
C ASN A 76 11.44 -2.74 -20.97
N LYS A 77 12.16 -2.35 -19.91
CA LYS A 77 11.55 -1.77 -18.70
C LYS A 77 10.73 -0.51 -18.98
N ASP A 78 11.17 0.36 -19.89
CA ASP A 78 10.49 1.62 -20.17
C ASP A 78 9.12 1.37 -20.81
N GLN A 79 9.01 0.38 -21.69
CA GLN A 79 7.76 0.00 -22.32
C GLN A 79 6.82 -0.68 -21.31
N GLU A 80 7.34 -1.52 -20.42
CA GLU A 80 6.55 -2.15 -19.37
C GLU A 80 6.02 -1.14 -18.35
N ILE A 81 6.86 -0.20 -17.90
CA ILE A 81 6.46 0.91 -17.03
C ILE A 81 5.37 1.74 -17.69
N LYS A 82 5.49 2.00 -19.00
CA LYS A 82 4.45 2.70 -19.78
C LYS A 82 3.14 1.92 -19.80
N ASN A 83 3.19 0.60 -20.00
CA ASN A 83 2.02 -0.27 -19.96
C ASN A 83 1.37 -0.28 -18.56
N VAL A 84 2.15 -0.40 -17.49
CA VAL A 84 1.68 -0.33 -16.10
C VAL A 84 1.03 1.02 -15.80
N LYS A 85 1.65 2.13 -16.19
CA LYS A 85 1.08 3.48 -16.03
C LYS A 85 -0.23 3.66 -16.78
N LYS A 86 -0.36 3.09 -17.98
CA LYS A 86 -1.61 3.10 -18.75
C LYS A 86 -2.71 2.33 -18.00
N ALA A 87 -2.39 1.13 -17.50
CA ALA A 87 -3.34 0.35 -16.70
C ALA A 87 -3.77 1.11 -15.43
N LEU A 88 -2.81 1.74 -14.75
CA LEU A 88 -3.07 2.51 -13.53
C LEU A 88 -4.03 3.68 -13.77
N LYS A 89 -3.88 4.41 -14.89
CA LYS A 89 -4.83 5.48 -15.30
C LYS A 89 -6.25 4.95 -15.53
N GLU A 90 -6.39 3.78 -16.15
CA GLU A 90 -7.69 3.15 -16.38
C GLU A 90 -8.35 2.65 -15.08
N VAL A 91 -7.55 2.09 -14.16
CA VAL A 91 -8.05 1.71 -12.81
C VAL A 91 -8.48 2.95 -12.03
N LEU A 92 -7.70 4.05 -12.07
CA LEU A 92 -8.06 5.33 -11.45
C LEU A 92 -9.42 5.83 -11.96
N LYS A 93 -9.62 5.85 -13.28
CA LYS A 93 -10.89 6.26 -13.90
C LYS A 93 -12.06 5.36 -13.45
N THR A 94 -11.83 4.06 -13.38
CA THR A 94 -12.83 3.07 -12.94
C THR A 94 -13.19 3.28 -11.49
N GLY A 95 -12.20 3.42 -10.61
CA GLY A 95 -12.41 3.65 -9.18
C GLY A 95 -13.10 4.98 -8.88
N ARG A 96 -12.73 6.08 -9.57
CA ARG A 96 -13.44 7.37 -9.46
C ARG A 96 -14.94 7.24 -9.75
N LYS A 97 -15.31 6.58 -10.86
CA LYS A 97 -16.72 6.32 -11.19
C LYS A 97 -17.46 5.55 -10.08
N ARG A 98 -16.79 4.61 -9.41
CA ARG A 98 -17.36 3.87 -8.27
C ARG A 98 -17.55 4.78 -7.05
N VAL A 99 -16.58 5.64 -6.74
CA VAL A 99 -16.68 6.63 -5.65
C VAL A 99 -17.79 7.65 -5.91
N ASP A 100 -17.92 8.13 -7.14
CA ASP A 100 -18.98 9.06 -7.56
C ASP A 100 -20.36 8.41 -7.37
N SER A 101 -20.50 7.14 -7.78
CA SER A 101 -21.73 6.36 -7.56
C SER A 101 -22.06 6.19 -6.07
N MET A 102 -21.06 5.95 -5.21
CA MET A 102 -21.25 5.89 -3.75
C MET A 102 -21.70 7.24 -3.18
N SER A 103 -21.16 8.34 -3.71
CA SER A 103 -21.50 9.70 -3.26
C SER A 103 -22.91 10.10 -3.67
N ALA A 104 -23.33 9.76 -4.89
CA ALA A 104 -24.64 10.10 -5.42
C ALA A 104 -25.77 9.23 -4.84
N HIS A 105 -25.56 7.91 -4.77
CA HIS A 105 -26.62 6.94 -4.51
C HIS A 105 -26.43 6.13 -3.22
N GLY A 106 -25.36 6.36 -2.46
CA GLY A 106 -25.07 5.61 -1.24
C GLY A 106 -25.93 6.01 -0.04
N THR A 107 -25.97 5.12 0.94
CA THR A 107 -26.46 5.44 2.30
C THR A 107 -25.58 6.51 2.95
N PRO A 108 -26.02 7.18 4.03
CA PRO A 108 -25.21 8.18 4.73
C PRO A 108 -23.81 7.68 5.12
N GLY A 109 -23.70 6.42 5.58
CA GLY A 109 -22.42 5.78 5.88
C GLY A 109 -21.52 5.62 4.64
N LEU A 110 -22.10 5.20 3.51
CA LEU A 110 -21.37 5.07 2.25
C LEU A 110 -20.94 6.43 1.69
N LYS A 111 -21.74 7.48 1.84
CA LYS A 111 -21.36 8.85 1.43
C LYS A 111 -20.16 9.37 2.25
N LYS A 112 -20.14 9.10 3.56
CA LYS A 112 -18.97 9.42 4.41
C LYS A 112 -17.72 8.66 3.98
N ALA A 113 -17.84 7.36 3.71
CA ALA A 113 -16.73 6.54 3.19
C ALA A 113 -16.24 7.04 1.81
N ALA A 114 -17.16 7.46 0.94
CA ALA A 114 -16.84 8.03 -0.36
C ALA A 114 -16.00 9.30 -0.23
N GLY A 115 -16.28 10.17 0.75
CA GLY A 115 -15.45 11.35 1.03
C GLY A 115 -13.99 11.00 1.35
N VAL A 116 -13.75 9.98 2.18
CA VAL A 116 -12.39 9.49 2.48
C VAL A 116 -11.71 8.93 1.23
N LEU A 117 -12.45 8.14 0.44
CA LEU A 117 -11.94 7.58 -0.80
C LEU A 117 -11.59 8.66 -1.82
N THR A 118 -12.42 9.69 -2.00
CA THR A 118 -12.15 10.81 -2.90
C THR A 118 -10.79 11.44 -2.61
N THR A 119 -10.48 11.67 -1.33
CA THR A 119 -9.17 12.19 -0.92
C THR A 119 -8.04 11.24 -1.34
N LYS A 120 -8.18 9.94 -1.09
CA LYS A 120 -7.15 8.94 -1.46
C LYS A 120 -6.96 8.79 -2.97
N TYR A 121 -8.03 8.85 -3.74
CA TYR A 121 -7.94 8.85 -5.21
C TYR A 121 -7.27 10.12 -5.75
N ASN A 122 -7.53 11.28 -5.14
CA ASN A 122 -6.85 12.53 -5.48
C ASN A 122 -5.35 12.50 -5.12
N GLU A 123 -4.98 11.91 -3.97
CA GLU A 123 -3.58 11.68 -3.60
C GLU A 123 -2.87 10.82 -4.64
N MET A 124 -3.49 9.70 -5.04
CA MET A 124 -2.92 8.83 -6.07
C MET A 124 -2.84 9.49 -7.45
N GLU A 125 -3.83 10.29 -7.82
CA GLU A 125 -3.79 11.03 -9.07
C GLU A 125 -2.62 12.01 -9.11
N LYS A 126 -2.36 12.72 -8.01
CA LYS A 126 -1.20 13.61 -7.91
C LYS A 126 0.10 12.83 -8.13
N LEU A 127 0.25 11.66 -7.51
CA LEU A 127 1.45 10.83 -7.68
C LEU A 127 1.68 10.40 -9.14
N LEU A 128 0.61 10.20 -9.92
CA LEU A 128 0.72 9.78 -11.32
C LEU A 128 1.13 10.91 -12.26
N TYR A 129 0.73 12.13 -11.95
CA TYR A 129 0.97 13.31 -12.78
C TYR A 129 2.08 14.21 -12.23
N MET A 130 2.65 13.87 -11.07
CA MET A 130 3.85 14.52 -10.54
C MET A 130 5.02 14.36 -11.52
N LYS A 131 5.75 15.46 -11.72
CA LYS A 131 6.94 15.44 -12.56
C LYS A 131 8.02 14.59 -11.87
N PRO A 132 8.89 13.90 -12.61
CA PRO A 132 9.96 13.06 -12.04
C PRO A 132 10.85 13.77 -11.00
N GLU A 133 11.04 15.07 -11.17
CA GLU A 133 11.81 15.95 -10.27
C GLU A 133 11.16 16.10 -8.88
N GLU A 134 9.83 16.14 -8.83
CA GLU A 134 9.06 16.26 -7.58
C GLU A 134 8.98 14.94 -6.82
N ILE A 135 9.01 13.82 -7.56
CA ILE A 135 9.01 12.46 -7.00
C ILE A 135 10.33 12.18 -6.26
N LYS A 136 11.48 12.52 -6.87
CA LYS A 136 12.81 12.39 -6.23
C LYS A 136 12.92 13.24 -4.95
N ALA A 137 12.30 14.42 -4.94
CA ALA A 137 12.29 15.30 -3.77
C ALA A 137 11.39 14.77 -2.63
N GLN A 138 10.32 14.03 -2.94
CA GLN A 138 9.47 13.39 -1.92
C GLN A 138 10.07 12.09 -1.36
N SER A 139 10.71 11.27 -2.19
CA SER A 139 11.41 10.07 -1.71
C SER A 139 12.60 10.42 -0.81
N ALA A 140 13.41 11.42 -1.19
CA ALA A 140 14.49 11.93 -0.35
C ALA A 140 14.00 12.53 0.98
N LYS A 141 12.81 13.15 1.00
CA LYS A 141 12.18 13.62 2.24
C LYS A 141 11.68 12.49 3.13
N LYS A 142 11.17 11.38 2.57
CA LYS A 142 10.74 10.20 3.35
C LYS A 142 11.94 9.42 3.91
N GLU A 143 13.00 9.26 3.12
CA GLU A 143 14.27 8.65 3.56
C GLU A 143 14.93 9.49 4.67
N ALA A 144 14.95 10.83 4.55
CA ALA A 144 15.48 11.70 5.60
C ALA A 144 14.63 11.71 6.89
N VAL A 145 13.33 11.41 6.81
CA VAL A 145 12.46 11.23 7.99
C VAL A 145 12.66 9.86 8.64
N LEU A 146 12.93 8.82 7.84
CA LEU A 146 13.30 7.49 8.32
C LEU A 146 14.69 7.51 8.99
N GLU A 147 15.70 8.12 8.38
CA GLU A 147 17.04 8.28 8.99
C GLU A 147 17.01 9.14 10.27
N LYS A 148 16.17 10.19 10.33
CA LYS A 148 16.00 10.97 11.57
C LYS A 148 15.30 10.17 12.67
N LYS A 149 14.35 9.30 12.32
CA LYS A 149 13.72 8.39 13.27
C LYS A 149 14.70 7.30 13.74
N GLU A 150 15.54 6.76 12.87
CA GLU A 150 16.58 5.80 13.25
C GLU A 150 17.60 6.43 14.21
N LYS A 151 18.07 7.66 13.96
CA LYS A 151 18.96 8.38 14.88
C LYS A 151 18.31 8.71 16.24
N GLN A 152 17.01 9.05 16.25
CA GLN A 152 16.27 9.22 17.51
C GLN A 152 16.05 7.89 18.26
N THR A 153 15.96 6.77 17.54
CA THR A 153 15.84 5.43 18.14
C THR A 153 17.18 4.96 18.74
N GLU A 154 18.31 5.37 18.18
CA GLU A 154 19.64 5.14 18.76
C GLU A 154 19.88 6.00 20.02
N GLU A 155 19.45 7.26 20.04
CA GLU A 155 19.56 8.12 21.23
C GLU A 155 18.63 7.68 22.38
N ALA A 156 17.44 7.16 22.08
CA ALA A 156 16.49 6.64 23.07
C ALA A 156 16.94 5.33 23.74
N ASN A 157 17.87 4.58 23.15
CA ASN A 157 18.43 3.36 23.76
C ASN A 157 19.40 3.66 24.93
N ASN A 158 19.77 4.92 25.18
CA ASN A 158 20.70 5.30 26.25
C ASN A 158 20.07 6.07 27.43
N SER A 159 18.77 6.38 27.40
CA SER A 159 18.09 6.99 28.53
C SER A 159 17.19 5.98 29.24
N LYS A 160 17.39 5.83 30.55
CA LYS A 160 16.61 4.98 31.44
C LYS A 160 15.10 5.21 31.28
N GLU A 161 14.40 4.08 31.30
CA GLU A 161 12.96 3.89 31.17
C GLU A 161 12.13 4.82 32.05
N ASP A 162 11.29 5.63 31.42
CA ASP A 162 9.98 6.03 31.96
C ASP A 162 8.94 5.76 30.86
N ILE A 163 7.95 4.94 31.18
CA ILE A 163 6.88 4.56 30.24
C ILE A 163 5.90 5.72 30.19
N ASP A 164 5.88 6.46 29.08
CA ASP A 164 4.87 7.49 28.81
C ASP A 164 3.51 6.81 28.59
N GLU A 165 2.60 6.99 29.56
CA GLU A 165 1.30 6.32 29.69
C GLU A 165 0.28 6.69 28.58
N LYS A 166 0.68 7.48 27.57
CA LYS A 166 -0.22 7.97 26.51
C LYS A 166 -0.10 7.30 25.14
N TYR A 167 0.89 6.45 24.91
CA TYR A 167 1.06 5.76 23.62
C TYR A 167 1.30 4.27 23.81
N LEU A 168 0.20 3.51 23.75
CA LEU A 168 0.24 2.06 23.56
C LEU A 168 0.57 1.79 22.08
N ASP A 169 1.87 1.81 21.77
CA ASP A 169 2.40 1.53 20.44
C ASP A 169 2.54 0.03 20.21
N ILE A 170 2.05 -0.46 19.07
CA ILE A 170 2.17 -1.86 18.64
C ILE A 170 3.65 -2.20 18.40
N GLU A 171 4.46 -1.25 17.92
CA GLU A 171 5.90 -1.44 17.71
C GLU A 171 6.64 -1.71 19.04
N TYR A 172 6.17 -1.11 20.14
CA TYR A 172 6.71 -1.39 21.48
C TYR A 172 6.34 -2.80 21.95
N LEU A 173 5.10 -3.25 21.77
CA LEU A 173 4.69 -4.62 22.11
C LEU A 173 5.47 -5.67 21.29
N GLU A 174 5.69 -5.41 20.00
CA GLU A 174 6.51 -6.26 19.15
C GLU A 174 7.96 -6.33 19.65
N SER A 175 8.52 -5.21 20.11
CA SER A 175 9.86 -5.17 20.69
C SER A 175 9.97 -6.01 21.96
N LEU A 176 8.96 -5.96 22.84
CA LEU A 176 8.91 -6.75 24.08
C LEU A 176 8.77 -8.26 23.77
N CYS A 177 7.95 -8.60 22.78
CA CYS A 177 7.79 -9.97 22.31
C CYS A 177 9.10 -10.52 21.71
N LYS A 178 9.81 -9.73 20.89
CA LYS A 178 11.11 -10.09 20.32
C LYS A 178 12.19 -10.31 21.40
N LYS A 179 12.16 -9.51 22.47
CA LYS A 179 13.05 -9.66 23.64
C LYS A 179 12.66 -10.81 24.57
N LYS A 180 11.56 -11.53 24.29
CA LYS A 180 10.99 -12.59 25.15
C LYS A 180 10.71 -12.14 26.59
N ASP A 181 10.51 -10.84 26.82
CA ASP A 181 10.27 -10.29 28.15
C ASP A 181 8.78 -10.44 28.54
N LYS A 182 8.46 -11.63 29.03
CA LYS A 182 7.09 -12.01 29.40
C LYS A 182 6.48 -11.12 30.49
N LYS A 183 7.29 -10.55 31.40
CA LYS A 183 6.75 -9.72 32.50
C LYS A 183 6.25 -8.38 31.96
N SER A 184 7.04 -7.74 31.11
CA SER A 184 6.71 -6.44 30.51
C SER A 184 5.55 -6.56 29.51
N VAL A 185 5.50 -7.64 28.72
CA VAL A 185 4.35 -7.95 27.85
C VAL A 185 3.05 -8.09 28.65
N MET A 186 3.08 -8.83 29.78
CA MET A 186 1.89 -8.99 30.62
C MET A 186 1.46 -7.69 31.31
N LYS A 187 2.40 -6.79 31.64
CA LYS A 187 2.10 -5.46 32.16
C LYS A 187 1.41 -4.60 31.10
N TYR A 188 1.93 -4.60 29.87
CA TYR A 188 1.35 -3.89 28.72
C TYR A 188 -0.08 -4.37 28.40
N ILE A 189 -0.31 -5.68 28.37
CA ILE A 189 -1.66 -6.26 28.14
C ILE A 189 -2.64 -5.88 29.27
N LYS A 190 -2.18 -5.82 30.53
CA LYS A 190 -3.03 -5.41 31.65
C LYS A 190 -3.44 -3.94 31.57
N GLU A 191 -2.55 -3.06 31.11
CA GLU A 191 -2.88 -1.64 30.93
C GLU A 191 -3.80 -1.42 29.72
N LEU A 192 -3.60 -2.14 28.61
CA LEU A 192 -4.54 -2.14 27.47
C LEU A 192 -5.98 -2.48 27.89
N LYS A 193 -6.14 -3.47 28.77
CA LYS A 193 -7.45 -3.87 29.29
C LYS A 193 -8.12 -2.87 30.23
N LYS A 194 -7.40 -1.87 30.74
CA LYS A 194 -8.00 -0.80 31.56
C LYS A 194 -8.48 0.39 30.72
N ILE A 195 -7.93 0.54 29.51
CA ILE A 195 -8.24 1.65 28.59
C ILE A 195 -9.41 1.29 27.65
N MET A 196 -9.72 0.00 27.50
CA MET A 196 -10.94 -0.52 26.86
C MET A 196 -12.08 -0.70 27.88
#